data_AF-A0A8X6Y6X4-F1
#
_entry.id   AF-A0A8X6Y6X4-F1
#
_cell.length_a   1.000
_cell.length_b   1.000
_cell.length_c   1.000
_cell.angle_alpha   90.00
_cell.angle_beta   90.00
_cell.angle_gamma   90.00
#
_symmetry.space_group_name_H-M   'P 1'
#
loop_
_entity.id
_entity.type
_entity.pdbx_description
1 polymer ?
#
loop_
_entity_poly.entity_id
_entity_poly.type
_entity_poly.pdbx_seq_one_letter_code
_entity_poly.pdbx_strand_id
1 'polypeptide(L)'
;MGLVTKRTIKSWLQYLVATPFYRMYDVTIDDNFFNLNKSTSQVSQDEISENITIEESNRRCYEMKRNIFVSLLEKRMYQKLAI
;
A
#
# COMPACT_ATOMS: atom_id res chain seq x y z
N MET A 1 11.34 -5.93 -20.48
CA MET A 1 10.49 -5.27 -19.46
C MET A 1 9.04 -5.49 -19.86
N GLY A 2 8.26 -6.20 -19.06
CA GLY A 2 6.88 -6.56 -19.38
C GLY A 2 5.92 -5.41 -19.14
N LEU A 3 5.02 -5.14 -20.09
CA LEU A 3 3.95 -4.17 -19.90
C LEU A 3 3.02 -4.64 -18.78
N VAL A 4 2.86 -3.82 -17.74
CA VAL A 4 1.86 -4.05 -16.71
C VAL A 4 0.51 -3.54 -17.21
N THR A 5 -0.49 -4.43 -17.26
CA THR A 5 -1.85 -4.05 -17.69
C THR A 5 -2.67 -3.53 -16.52
N LYS A 6 -3.67 -2.68 -16.79
CA LYS A 6 -4.65 -2.21 -15.78
C LYS A 6 -5.32 -3.39 -15.05
N ARG A 7 -5.57 -4.50 -15.76
CA ARG A 7 -6.12 -5.73 -15.17
C ARG A 7 -5.18 -6.31 -14.11
N THR A 8 -3.89 -6.39 -14.43
CA THR A 8 -2.87 -6.87 -13.49
C THR A 8 -2.83 -6.02 -12.22
N ILE A 9 -2.88 -4.69 -12.38
CA ILE A 9 -2.91 -3.75 -11.24
C ILE A 9 -4.16 -3.98 -10.38
N LYS A 10 -5.35 -4.10 -10.99
CA LYS A 10 -6.58 -4.41 -10.26
C LYS A 10 -6.44 -5.70 -9.44
N SER A 11 -5.89 -6.77 -10.02
CA SER A 11 -5.70 -8.04 -9.32
C SER A 11 -4.73 -7.94 -8.14
N TRP A 12 -3.63 -7.20 -8.30
CA TRP A 12 -2.70 -6.97 -7.18
C TRP A 12 -3.33 -6.17 -6.06
N LEU A 13 -4.03 -5.08 -6.40
CA LEU A 13 -4.68 -4.24 -5.41
C LEU A 13 -5.79 -4.97 -4.67
N GLN A 14 -6.58 -5.80 -5.36
CA GLN A 14 -7.62 -6.62 -4.75
C GLN A 14 -7.06 -7.64 -3.75
N TYR A 15 -5.88 -8.18 -4.03
CA TYR A 15 -5.15 -9.02 -3.06
C TYR A 15 -4.62 -8.19 -1.88
N LEU A 16 -4.01 -7.04 -2.15
CA LEU A 16 -3.35 -6.22 -1.13
C LEU A 16 -4.32 -5.66 -0.09
N VAL A 17 -5.50 -5.18 -0.48
CA VAL A 17 -6.51 -4.65 0.47
C VAL A 17 -7.01 -5.70 1.46
N ALA A 18 -6.94 -6.99 1.10
CA ALA A 18 -7.31 -8.07 2.01
C ALA A 18 -6.22 -8.38 3.04
N THR A 19 -4.98 -7.90 2.85
CA THR A 19 -3.87 -8.21 3.74
C THR A 19 -3.98 -7.48 5.09
N PRO A 20 -3.46 -8.08 6.18
CA PRO A 20 -3.47 -7.45 7.50
C PRO A 20 -2.84 -6.06 7.52
N PHE A 21 -1.84 -5.84 6.67
CA PHE A 21 -1.14 -4.56 6.58
C PHE A 21 -2.08 -3.45 6.09
N TYR A 22 -2.77 -3.65 4.98
CA TYR A 22 -3.72 -2.65 4.46
C TYR A 22 -4.88 -2.43 5.44
N ARG A 23 -5.38 -3.50 6.08
CA ARG A 23 -6.44 -3.40 7.09
C ARG A 23 -6.01 -2.64 8.35
N MET A 24 -4.77 -2.83 8.81
CA MET A 24 -4.25 -2.20 10.02
C MET A 24 -4.12 -0.67 9.88
N TYR A 25 -3.86 -0.20 8.67
CA TYR A 25 -3.74 1.24 8.36
C TYR A 25 -4.98 1.82 7.68
N ASP A 26 -6.08 1.07 7.67
CA ASP A 26 -7.36 1.45 7.04
C ASP A 26 -7.21 1.92 5.59
N VAL A 27 -6.29 1.28 4.85
CA VAL A 27 -6.05 1.60 3.45
C VAL A 27 -7.14 0.95 2.62
N THR A 28 -8.04 1.79 2.11
CA THR A 28 -9.16 1.39 1.26
C THR A 28 -8.94 1.87 -0.18
N ILE A 29 -9.60 1.22 -1.12
CA ILE A 29 -9.60 1.60 -2.53
C ILE A 29 -11.06 1.79 -2.92
N ASP A 30 -11.36 2.90 -3.59
CA ASP A 30 -12.71 3.17 -4.09
C ASP A 30 -13.18 2.00 -4.99
N ASP A 31 -14.33 1.42 -4.66
CA ASP A 31 -14.96 0.34 -5.43
C ASP A 31 -15.17 0.73 -6.91
N ASN A 32 -15.34 2.03 -7.18
CA ASN A 32 -15.40 2.54 -8.55
C ASN A 32 -14.13 2.22 -9.34
N PHE A 33 -12.96 2.16 -8.72
CA PHE A 33 -11.70 1.82 -9.40
C PHE A 33 -11.74 0.41 -10.01
N PHE A 34 -12.35 -0.55 -9.32
CA PHE A 34 -12.51 -1.93 -9.83
C PHE A 34 -13.58 -2.01 -10.91
N ASN A 35 -14.63 -1.20 -10.80
CA ASN A 35 -15.80 -1.21 -11.69
C ASN A 35 -15.66 -0.31 -12.94
N LEU A 36 -14.70 0.60 -12.97
CA LEU A 36 -14.52 1.51 -14.11
C LEU A 36 -13.91 0.78 -15.32
N ASN A 37 -14.79 0.41 -16.25
CA ASN A 37 -14.46 -0.04 -17.60
C ASN A 37 -14.33 1.12 -18.60
N LYS A 38 -14.70 2.34 -18.19
CA LYS A 38 -14.54 3.54 -19.02
C LYS A 38 -13.11 4.04 -18.99
N SER A 39 -12.61 4.44 -20.16
CA SER A 39 -11.45 5.30 -20.32
C SER A 39 -11.69 6.57 -19.53
N THR A 40 -11.15 6.64 -18.33
CA THR A 40 -11.10 7.89 -17.58
C THR A 40 -10.30 8.86 -18.43
N SER A 41 -10.91 10.00 -18.80
CA SER A 41 -10.16 11.16 -19.27
C SER A 41 -8.96 11.34 -18.37
N GLN A 42 -7.78 11.54 -18.96
CA GLN A 42 -6.52 11.68 -18.25
C GLN A 42 -6.66 12.82 -17.22
N VAL A 43 -6.95 12.47 -15.97
CA VAL A 43 -6.78 13.39 -14.85
C VAL A 43 -5.28 13.63 -14.78
N SER A 44 -4.87 14.89 -14.92
CA SER A 44 -3.47 15.25 -14.81
C SER A 44 -2.96 14.78 -13.45
N GLN A 45 -1.80 14.14 -13.45
CA GLN A 45 -1.18 13.59 -12.24
C GLN A 45 -0.95 14.67 -11.16
N ASP A 46 -0.94 15.94 -11.58
CA ASP A 46 -0.82 17.13 -10.74
C ASP A 46 -2.07 17.42 -9.88
N GLU A 47 -3.26 16.95 -10.26
CA GLU A 47 -4.51 17.25 -9.52
C GLU A 47 -4.79 16.30 -8.34
N ILE A 48 -4.11 15.15 -8.26
CA ILE A 48 -4.36 14.11 -7.22
C ILE A 48 -3.24 14.06 -6.16
N SER A 49 -2.11 14.71 -6.39
CA SER A 49 -0.97 14.65 -5.46
C SER A 49 -1.18 15.57 -4.26
N GLU A 50 -1.26 15.01 -3.05
CA GLU A 50 -0.74 15.74 -1.89
C GLU A 50 0.71 16.12 -2.22
N ASN A 51 1.06 17.40 -2.11
CA ASN A 51 2.38 17.91 -2.46
C ASN A 51 3.43 17.48 -1.41
N ILE A 52 3.69 16.18 -1.33
CA ILE A 52 4.78 15.60 -0.55
C ILE A 52 5.95 15.31 -1.48
N THR A 53 7.13 15.75 -1.09
CA THR A 53 8.34 15.53 -1.88
C THR A 53 8.68 14.04 -1.93
N ILE A 54 9.47 13.64 -2.94
CA ILE A 54 9.94 12.26 -3.09
C ILE A 54 10.73 11.82 -1.85
N GLU A 55 11.49 12.74 -1.26
CA GLU A 55 12.23 12.52 -0.02
C GLU A 55 11.30 12.18 1.16
N GLU A 56 10.18 12.90 1.29
CA GLU A 56 9.20 12.69 2.36
C GLU A 56 8.46 11.34 2.20
N SER A 57 8.07 11.01 0.96
CA SER A 57 7.46 9.71 0.64
C SER A 57 8.40 8.54 0.99
N ASN A 58 9.67 8.66 0.60
CA ASN A 58 10.69 7.68 0.93
C ASN A 58 10.91 7.57 2.44
N ARG A 59 10.97 8.69 3.16
CA ARG A 59 11.11 8.72 4.62
C ARG A 59 9.99 7.92 5.30
N ARG A 60 8.74 8.18 4.93
CA ARG A 60 7.57 7.45 5.46
C ARG A 60 7.64 5.95 5.19
N CYS A 61 8.06 5.54 3.99
CA CYS A 61 8.24 4.13 3.64
C CYS A 61 9.31 3.45 4.51
N TYR A 62 10.44 4.11 4.76
CA TYR A 62 11.48 3.58 5.65
C TYR A 62 11.02 3.46 7.10
N GLU A 63 10.28 4.46 7.61
CA GLU A 63 9.70 4.42 8.95
C GLU A 63 8.70 3.26 9.10
N MET A 64 7.83 3.07 8.10
CA MET A 64 6.88 1.95 8.06
C MET A 64 7.61 0.60 8.15
N LYS A 65 8.65 0.40 7.31
CA LYS A 65 9.46 -0.83 7.32
C LYS A 65 10.15 -1.06 8.66
N ARG A 66 10.71 0.00 9.26
CA ARG A 66 11.36 -0.07 10.58
C ARG A 66 10.37 -0.49 11.65
N ASN A 67 9.19 0.11 11.69
CA ASN A 67 8.18 -0.16 12.71
C ASN A 67 7.66 -1.61 12.62
N ILE A 68 7.44 -2.12 11.40
CA ILE A 68 7.09 -3.54 11.19
C ILE A 68 8.19 -4.44 11.75
N PHE A 69 9.45 -4.18 11.39
CA PHE A 69 10.58 -5.00 11.83
C PHE A 69 10.71 -5.03 13.36
N VAL A 70 10.60 -3.88 14.02
CA VAL A 70 10.63 -3.78 15.49
C VAL A 70 9.48 -4.58 16.11
N SER A 71 8.26 -4.43 15.61
CA SER A 71 7.10 -5.17 16.13
C SER A 71 7.24 -6.69 15.98
N LEU A 72 7.89 -7.16 14.92
CA LEU A 72 8.17 -8.58 14.70
C LEU A 72 9.24 -9.11 15.67
N LEU A 73 10.27 -8.31 15.96
CA LEU A 73 11.29 -8.65 16.94
C LEU A 73 10.72 -8.72 18.36
N GLU A 74 9.88 -7.75 18.74
CA GLU A 74 9.20 -7.75 20.04
C GLU A 74 8.33 -9.00 20.19
N LYS A 75 7.47 -9.30 19.21
CA LYS A 75 6.67 -10.54 19.20
C LYS A 75 7.53 -11.79 19.34
N ARG A 76 8.70 -11.83 18.68
CA ARG A 76 9.64 -12.95 18.77
C ARG A 76 10.32 -13.04 20.14
N MET A 77 10.60 -11.93 20.82
CA MET A 77 11.13 -11.93 22.18
C MET A 77 10.09 -12.44 23.19
N TYR A 78 8.84 -11.95 23.12
CA TYR A 78 7.78 -12.41 24.02
C TYR A 78 7.46 -13.91 23.85
N GLN A 79 7.55 -14.45 22.63
CA GLN A 79 7.41 -15.89 22.40
C GLN A 79 8.55 -16.72 23.02
N LYS A 80 9.77 -16.17 23.11
CA LYS A 80 10.89 -16.85 23.76
C LYS A 80 10.85 -16.79 25.28
N LEU A 81 10.12 -15.83 25.87
CA LEU A 81 9.96 -15.68 27.32
C LEU A 81 8.84 -16.56 27.91
N ALA A 82 8.00 -17.15 27.06
CA ALA A 82 6.84 -17.95 27.46
C ALA A 82 7.13 -19.46 27.62
N ILE A 83 8.41 -19.85 27.72
CA ILE A 83 8.92 -21.20 27.99
C ILE A 83 9.83 -21.12 29.21
#